data_AF-A0A7W6A9K8-F1
#
_entry.id   AF-A0A7W6A9K8-F1
#
_cell.length_a   1.000
_cell.length_b   1.000
_cell.length_c   1.000
_cell.angle_alpha   90.00
_cell.angle_beta   90.00
_cell.angle_gamma   90.00
#
_symmetry.space_group_name_H-M   'P 1'
#
loop_
_entity.id
_entity.type
_entity.pdbx_description
1 polymer ?
#
loop_
_entity_poly.entity_id
_entity_poly.type
_entity_poly.pdbx_seq_one_letter_code
_entity_poly.pdbx_strand_id
1 'polypeptide(L)'
;MDAAYGAYRLDDRESYTAFLIAHARALPAVEAWLLHRSIGFAWRPRRDALAADLAALGCDMPEPLPFAIADDQAARWGALYVTEGSRLGGVMLARQVGEGLPRAYLESGFGPGEWRDFRQALDAAAADAAWIDRAVAAAERVFMLYKQAA
;
A
#
# COMPACT_ATOMS: atom_id res chain seq x y z
N MET A 1 -5.65 -12.41 0.15
CA MET A 1 -5.34 -11.29 1.05
C MET A 1 -6.61 -10.87 1.82
N ASP A 2 -7.77 -10.98 1.18
CA ASP A 2 -9.08 -10.49 1.67
C ASP A 2 -9.52 -11.02 3.04
N ALA A 3 -9.20 -12.26 3.40
CA ALA A 3 -9.70 -12.83 4.67
C ALA A 3 -9.04 -12.22 5.93
N ALA A 4 -7.76 -11.84 5.88
CA ALA A 4 -7.05 -11.33 7.06
C ALA A 4 -7.46 -9.89 7.40
N TYR A 5 -7.56 -9.04 6.37
CA TYR A 5 -8.00 -7.66 6.56
C TYR A 5 -9.52 -7.49 6.58
N GLY A 6 -10.28 -8.44 6.02
CA GLY A 6 -11.75 -8.45 6.08
C GLY A 6 -12.31 -8.75 7.48
N ALA A 7 -11.47 -9.14 8.44
CA ALA A 7 -11.87 -9.33 9.84
C ALA A 7 -11.92 -8.02 10.64
N TYR A 8 -11.28 -6.95 10.15
CA TYR A 8 -11.28 -5.66 10.85
C TYR A 8 -12.62 -4.94 10.70
N ARG A 9 -13.12 -4.43 11.83
CA ARG A 9 -14.30 -3.59 11.91
C ARG A 9 -13.88 -2.13 11.86
N LEU A 10 -14.00 -1.49 10.70
CA LEU A 10 -13.51 -0.12 10.51
C LEU A 10 -14.37 0.94 11.21
N ASP A 11 -15.58 0.57 11.64
CA ASP A 11 -16.48 1.38 12.47
C ASP A 11 -16.11 1.36 13.95
N ASP A 12 -15.29 0.40 14.38
CA ASP A 12 -14.81 0.24 15.74
C ASP A 12 -13.41 0.83 15.90
N ARG A 13 -13.22 1.72 16.88
CA ARG A 13 -11.94 2.45 17.06
C ARG A 13 -10.76 1.51 17.29
N GLU A 14 -10.92 0.47 18.12
CA GLU A 14 -9.82 -0.44 18.46
C GLU A 14 -9.45 -1.29 17.25
N SER A 15 -10.45 -1.89 16.59
CA SER A 15 -10.24 -2.70 15.40
C SER A 15 -9.68 -1.87 14.23
N TYR A 16 -10.15 -0.64 14.03
CA TYR A 16 -9.59 0.29 13.04
C TYR A 16 -8.14 0.69 13.36
N THR A 17 -7.83 0.93 14.63
CA THR A 17 -6.45 1.23 15.05
C THR A 17 -5.52 0.04 14.74
N ALA A 18 -5.95 -1.19 15.04
CA ALA A 18 -5.19 -2.39 14.70
C ALA A 18 -4.98 -2.55 13.19
N PHE A 19 -6.01 -2.26 12.39
CA PHE A 19 -5.91 -2.20 10.92
C PHE A 19 -4.84 -1.19 10.45
N LEU A 20 -4.83 0.03 11.00
CA LEU A 20 -3.84 1.04 10.64
C LEU A 20 -2.42 0.64 11.08
N ILE A 21 -2.27 0.04 12.26
CA ILE A 21 -0.98 -0.49 12.74
C ILE A 21 -0.45 -1.57 11.79
N ALA A 22 -1.31 -2.51 11.37
CA ALA A 22 -0.94 -3.53 10.41
C ALA A 22 -0.45 -2.92 9.08
N HIS A 23 -1.15 -1.91 8.56
CA HIS A 23 -0.69 -1.17 7.39
C HIS A 23 0.62 -0.40 7.64
N ALA A 24 0.81 0.17 8.82
CA ALA A 24 2.00 0.94 9.16
C ALA A 24 3.26 0.08 9.33
N ARG A 25 3.07 -1.22 9.60
CA ARG A 25 4.15 -2.20 9.59
C ARG A 25 4.56 -2.62 8.17
N ALA A 26 3.65 -2.58 7.19
CA ALA A 26 3.94 -3.08 5.84
C ALA A 26 4.28 -1.96 4.83
N LEU A 27 3.41 -0.96 4.72
CA LEU A 27 3.50 0.06 3.66
C LEU A 27 4.80 0.87 3.69
N PRO A 28 5.24 1.44 4.85
CA PRO A 28 6.46 2.24 4.87
C PRO A 28 7.72 1.44 4.51
N ALA A 29 7.74 0.12 4.73
CA ALA A 29 8.86 -0.73 4.34
C ALA A 29 8.97 -0.82 2.81
N VAL A 30 7.84 -0.98 2.12
CA VAL A 30 7.79 -1.02 0.65
C VAL A 30 8.09 0.36 0.07
N GLU A 31 7.52 1.43 0.62
CA GLU A 31 7.76 2.80 0.17
C GLU A 31 9.23 3.21 0.34
N ALA A 32 9.87 2.88 1.46
CA ALA A 32 11.29 3.12 1.67
C ALA A 32 12.17 2.36 0.67
N TRP A 33 11.78 1.11 0.34
CA TRP A 33 12.44 0.36 -0.71
C TRP A 33 12.23 1.04 -2.08
N LEU A 34 11.05 1.54 -2.42
CA LEU A 34 10.80 2.19 -3.71
C LEU A 34 11.46 3.57 -3.85
N LEU A 35 11.62 4.35 -2.77
CA LEU A 35 12.02 5.77 -2.80
C LEU A 35 13.35 6.03 -3.53
N HIS A 36 14.28 5.10 -3.45
CA HIS A 36 15.63 5.25 -4.03
C HIS A 36 15.78 4.61 -5.41
N ARG A 37 14.67 4.21 -6.03
CA ARG A 37 14.65 3.42 -7.26
C ARG A 37 13.95 4.18 -8.36
N SER A 38 14.57 4.22 -9.53
CA SER A 38 13.95 4.81 -10.71
C SER A 38 12.83 3.90 -11.19
N ILE A 39 11.62 4.47 -11.23
CA ILE A 39 10.42 3.90 -11.81
C ILE A 39 9.87 4.96 -12.75
N GLY A 40 9.48 4.58 -13.97
CA GLY A 40 8.98 5.48 -15.00
C GLY A 40 7.59 6.06 -14.71
N PHE A 41 7.24 6.23 -13.45
CA PHE A 41 5.95 6.72 -12.98
C PHE A 41 6.12 7.54 -11.69
N ALA A 42 5.49 8.70 -11.64
CA ALA A 42 5.47 9.54 -10.46
C ALA A 42 4.45 9.00 -9.45
N TRP A 43 4.92 8.49 -8.32
CA TRP A 43 4.09 8.01 -7.23
C TRP A 43 4.35 8.82 -5.96
N ARG A 44 3.44 8.73 -4.98
CA ARG A 44 3.50 9.52 -3.74
C ARG A 44 3.44 8.59 -2.53
N PRO A 45 4.44 8.64 -1.62
CA PRO A 45 4.37 7.91 -0.35
C PRO A 45 3.17 8.36 0.48
N ARG A 46 2.60 7.43 1.25
CA ARG A 46 1.46 7.66 2.15
C ARG A 46 1.80 7.41 3.61
N ARG A 47 3.06 7.11 3.92
CA ARG A 47 3.59 7.03 5.29
C ARG A 47 3.12 8.18 6.18
N ASP A 48 3.18 9.42 5.69
CA ASP A 48 2.86 10.60 6.52
C ASP A 48 1.37 10.69 6.84
N ALA A 49 0.50 10.34 5.89
CA ALA A 49 -0.95 10.27 6.13
C ALA A 49 -1.29 9.18 7.15
N LEU A 50 -0.59 8.05 7.10
CA LEU A 50 -0.74 6.96 8.06
C LEU A 50 -0.24 7.34 9.46
N ALA A 51 0.89 8.05 9.54
CA ALA A 51 1.41 8.59 10.80
C ALA A 51 0.44 9.62 11.42
N ALA A 52 -0.16 10.48 10.61
CA ALA A 52 -1.15 11.46 11.08
C ALA A 52 -2.40 10.77 11.66
N ASP A 53 -2.92 9.74 10.98
CA ASP A 53 -4.10 9.01 11.46
C ASP A 53 -3.78 8.25 12.77
N LEU A 54 -2.62 7.59 12.87
CA LEU A 54 -2.21 6.92 14.11
C LEU A 54 -2.00 7.91 15.27
N ALA A 55 -1.37 9.05 15.01
CA ALA A 55 -1.18 10.08 16.03
C ALA A 55 -2.52 10.62 16.55
N ALA A 56 -3.51 10.84 15.68
CA ALA A 56 -4.84 11.26 16.08
C ALA A 56 -5.61 10.20 16.90
N LEU A 57 -5.23 8.93 16.75
CA LEU A 57 -5.73 7.83 17.58
C LEU A 57 -4.98 7.66 18.90
N GLY A 58 -3.86 8.37 19.09
CA GLY A 58 -2.99 8.25 20.25
C GLY A 58 -1.96 7.14 20.14
N CYS A 59 -1.59 6.74 18.92
CA CYS A 59 -0.60 5.70 18.64
C CYS A 59 0.60 6.28 17.90
N ASP A 60 1.79 5.79 18.25
CA ASP A 60 3.00 6.07 17.48
C ASP A 60 3.07 5.17 16.24
N MET A 61 3.87 5.58 15.25
CA MET A 61 4.20 4.72 14.12
C MET A 61 4.97 3.48 14.60
N PRO A 62 4.50 2.25 14.30
CA PRO A 62 5.24 1.05 14.61
C PRO A 62 6.48 0.92 13.73
N GLU A 63 7.45 0.13 14.19
CA GLU A 63 8.61 -0.23 13.36
C GLU A 63 8.14 -1.03 12.13
N PRO A 64 8.52 -0.63 10.90
CA PRO A 64 8.19 -1.39 9.70
C PRO A 64 8.82 -2.78 9.70
N LEU A 65 8.13 -3.75 9.13
CA LEU A 65 8.68 -5.08 8.88
C LEU A 65 9.85 -5.00 7.89
N PRO A 66 10.84 -5.91 7.99
CA PRO A 66 11.93 -5.97 7.02
C PRO A 66 11.38 -6.33 5.64
N PHE A 67 11.77 -5.56 4.62
CA PHE A 67 11.38 -5.81 3.24
C PHE A 67 12.58 -5.62 2.30
N ALA A 68 12.88 -6.67 1.55
CA ALA A 68 13.86 -6.67 0.48
C ALA A 68 13.48 -7.73 -0.56
N ILE A 69 13.57 -7.36 -1.83
CA ILE A 69 13.36 -8.25 -2.99
C ILE A 69 14.44 -7.95 -4.04
N ALA A 70 14.48 -8.74 -5.11
CA ALA A 70 15.37 -8.49 -6.24
C ALA A 70 15.16 -7.07 -6.78
N ASP A 71 16.25 -6.38 -7.10
CA ASP A 71 16.23 -4.99 -7.57
C ASP A 71 16.35 -4.91 -9.09
N ASP A 72 15.34 -5.45 -9.76
CA ASP A 72 15.17 -5.29 -11.21
C ASP A 72 13.94 -4.45 -11.54
N GLN A 73 13.83 -4.02 -12.80
CA GLN A 73 12.76 -3.14 -13.24
C GLN A 73 11.37 -3.76 -13.03
N ALA A 74 11.21 -5.06 -13.30
CA ALA A 74 9.93 -5.75 -13.14
C ALA A 74 9.53 -5.81 -11.65
N ALA A 75 10.48 -6.10 -10.78
CA ALA A 75 10.24 -6.15 -9.34
C ALA A 75 9.79 -4.81 -8.75
N ARG A 76 10.37 -3.70 -9.23
CA ARG A 76 9.95 -2.34 -8.84
C ARG A 76 8.51 -2.05 -9.25
N TRP A 77 8.14 -2.40 -10.48
CA TRP A 77 6.78 -2.23 -10.98
C TRP A 77 5.77 -3.12 -10.26
N GLY A 78 6.14 -4.37 -9.95
CA GLY A 78 5.32 -5.28 -9.16
C GLY A 78 5.05 -4.78 -7.74
N ALA A 79 6.09 -4.29 -7.06
CA ALA A 79 5.95 -3.71 -5.73
C ALA A 79 5.13 -2.40 -5.76
N LEU A 80 5.34 -1.56 -6.77
CA LEU A 80 4.56 -0.33 -6.96
C LEU A 80 3.09 -0.63 -7.29
N TYR A 81 2.80 -1.66 -8.10
CA TYR A 81 1.44 -2.09 -8.44
C TYR A 81 0.60 -2.37 -7.19
N VAL A 82 1.15 -3.09 -6.21
CA VAL A 82 0.42 -3.38 -4.96
C VAL A 82 0.24 -2.11 -4.12
N THR A 83 1.31 -1.30 -4.02
CA THR A 83 1.32 -0.05 -3.25
C THR A 83 0.27 0.94 -3.78
N GLU A 84 0.25 1.15 -5.08
CA GLU A 84 -0.69 2.02 -5.78
C GLU A 84 -2.11 1.41 -5.83
N GLY A 85 -2.22 0.12 -6.13
CA GLY A 85 -3.51 -0.58 -6.17
C GLY A 85 -4.26 -0.55 -4.83
N SER A 86 -3.54 -0.58 -3.71
CA SER A 86 -4.15 -0.48 -2.37
C SER A 86 -4.88 0.85 -2.12
N ARG A 87 -4.57 1.91 -2.89
CA ARG A 87 -5.27 3.21 -2.84
C ARG A 87 -6.71 3.11 -3.34
N LEU A 88 -6.98 2.25 -4.33
CA LEU A 88 -8.33 2.03 -4.85
C LEU A 88 -9.23 1.38 -3.80
N GLY A 89 -8.73 0.32 -3.16
CA GLY A 89 -9.42 -0.33 -2.06
C GLY A 89 -9.59 0.60 -0.86
N GLY A 90 -8.57 1.43 -0.57
CA GLY A 90 -8.60 2.40 0.52
C GLY A 90 -9.79 3.36 0.45
N VAL A 91 -10.11 3.89 -0.74
CA VAL A 91 -11.28 4.77 -0.93
C VAL A 91 -12.60 4.06 -0.63
N MET A 92 -12.70 2.77 -0.93
CA MET A 92 -13.89 1.97 -0.57
C MET A 92 -13.96 1.74 0.94
N LEU A 93 -12.84 1.41 1.58
CA LEU A 93 -12.74 1.20 3.03
C LEU A 93 -12.98 2.49 3.82
N ALA A 94 -12.57 3.65 3.31
CA ALA A 94 -12.79 4.96 3.93
C ALA A 94 -14.28 5.23 4.23
N ARG A 95 -15.19 4.67 3.42
CA ARG A 95 -16.65 4.80 3.61
C ARG A 95 -17.20 3.97 4.78
N GLN A 96 -16.43 3.01 5.26
CA GLN A 96 -16.77 2.13 6.38
C GLN A 96 -16.16 2.61 7.70
N VAL A 97 -15.28 3.62 7.65
CA VAL A 97 -14.66 4.19 8.84
C VAL A 97 -15.70 4.90 9.69
N GLY A 98 -15.70 4.62 10.99
CA GLY A 98 -16.64 5.21 11.95
C GLY A 98 -16.58 6.74 11.99
N GLU A 99 -17.72 7.37 12.30
CA GLU A 99 -17.81 8.82 12.41
C GLU A 99 -16.83 9.39 13.45
N GLY A 100 -16.11 10.45 13.09
CA GLY A 100 -15.12 11.09 13.98
C GLY A 100 -13.75 10.40 14.05
N LEU A 101 -13.55 9.26 13.37
CA LEU A 101 -12.25 8.62 13.24
C LEU A 101 -11.42 9.25 12.10
N PRO A 102 -10.07 9.28 12.23
CA PRO A 102 -9.20 9.85 11.21
C PRO A 102 -9.10 8.93 10.00
N ARG A 103 -8.96 9.51 8.81
CA ARG A 103 -9.05 8.77 7.53
C ARG A 103 -8.14 9.32 6.43
N ALA A 104 -7.17 10.17 6.76
CA ALA A 104 -6.28 10.78 5.78
C ALA A 104 -5.53 9.71 4.96
N TYR A 105 -5.13 8.61 5.58
CA TYR A 105 -4.48 7.49 4.91
C TYR A 105 -5.40 6.80 3.90
N LEU A 106 -6.65 6.50 4.25
CA LEU A 106 -7.58 5.83 3.33
C LEU A 106 -8.14 6.77 2.25
N GLU A 107 -8.21 8.07 2.55
CA GLU A 107 -8.64 9.11 1.61
C GLU A 107 -7.53 9.59 0.66
N SER A 108 -6.27 9.20 0.89
CA SER A 108 -5.14 9.44 -0.03
C SER A 108 -5.19 8.56 -1.30
N GLY A 109 -6.41 8.35 -1.80
CA GLY A 109 -6.74 7.65 -3.02
C GLY A 109 -6.23 8.33 -4.27
N PHE A 110 -6.53 7.73 -5.42
CA PHE A 110 -6.26 8.33 -6.72
C PHE A 110 -7.18 9.52 -7.00
N GLY A 111 -6.61 10.57 -7.59
CA GLY A 111 -7.38 11.58 -8.31
C GLY A 111 -7.99 11.02 -9.60
N PRO A 112 -8.89 11.77 -10.26
CA PRO A 112 -9.48 11.35 -11.54
C PRO A 112 -8.40 11.00 -12.57
N GLY A 113 -8.45 9.79 -13.12
CA GLY A 113 -7.54 9.34 -14.19
C GLY A 113 -6.20 8.77 -13.72
N GLU A 114 -5.73 9.06 -12.50
CA GLU A 114 -4.38 8.66 -12.06
C GLU A 114 -4.18 7.12 -12.11
N TRP A 115 -5.19 6.32 -11.76
CA TRP A 115 -5.08 4.85 -11.88
C TRP A 115 -4.97 4.37 -13.33
N ARG A 116 -5.69 5.03 -14.26
CA ARG A 116 -5.59 4.70 -15.68
C ARG A 116 -4.18 5.03 -16.18
N ASP A 117 -3.65 6.17 -15.79
CA ASP A 117 -2.33 6.64 -16.21
C ASP A 117 -1.22 5.72 -15.62
N PHE A 118 -1.37 5.26 -14.38
CA PHE A 118 -0.52 4.22 -13.79
C PHE A 118 -0.52 2.93 -14.62
N ARG A 119 -1.71 2.42 -14.98
CA ARG A 119 -1.81 1.19 -15.79
C ARG A 119 -1.18 1.36 -17.16
N GLN A 120 -1.38 2.50 -17.82
CA GLN A 120 -0.73 2.79 -19.10
C GLN A 120 0.80 2.80 -18.99
N ALA A 121 1.33 3.40 -17.92
CA ALA A 121 2.78 3.41 -17.69
C ALA A 121 3.34 2.02 -17.37
N LEU A 122 2.58 1.19 -16.64
CA LEU A 122 2.92 -0.21 -16.38
C LEU A 122 2.91 -1.03 -17.67
N ASP A 123 1.85 -0.91 -18.48
CA ASP A 123 1.72 -1.62 -19.76
C ASP A 123 2.85 -1.23 -20.73
N ALA A 124 3.27 0.04 -20.73
CA ALA A 124 4.39 0.52 -21.54
C ALA A 124 5.77 0.04 -21.04
N ALA A 125 5.90 -0.26 -19.75
CA ALA A 125 7.13 -0.77 -19.15
C ALA A 125 7.24 -2.31 -19.24
N ALA A 126 6.11 -3.01 -19.37
CA ALA A 126 6.08 -4.45 -19.52
C ALA A 126 6.79 -4.88 -20.80
N ALA A 127 7.59 -5.94 -20.70
CA ALA A 127 8.33 -6.51 -21.81
C ALA A 127 7.77 -7.88 -22.21
N ASP A 128 8.46 -8.96 -21.87
CA ASP A 128 8.09 -10.33 -22.19
C ASP A 128 7.41 -11.05 -21.01
N ALA A 129 7.05 -12.32 -21.22
CA ALA A 129 6.45 -13.16 -20.18
C ALA A 129 7.33 -13.27 -18.93
N ALA A 130 8.67 -13.36 -19.11
CA ALA A 130 9.60 -13.46 -17.99
C ALA A 130 9.63 -12.16 -17.15
N TRP A 131 9.46 -11.00 -17.78
CA TRP A 131 9.27 -9.73 -17.08
C TRP A 131 7.98 -9.74 -16.26
N ILE A 132 6.87 -10.21 -16.84
CA ILE A 132 5.58 -10.30 -16.14
C ILE A 132 5.69 -11.22 -14.93
N ASP A 133 6.31 -12.40 -15.08
CA ASP A 133 6.50 -13.35 -13.98
C ASP A 133 7.28 -12.74 -12.82
N ARG A 134 8.35 -11.96 -13.10
CA ARG A 134 9.12 -11.26 -12.07
C ARG A 134 8.33 -10.15 -11.39
N ALA A 135 7.52 -9.39 -12.14
CA ALA A 135 6.65 -8.37 -11.57
C ALA A 135 5.57 -8.98 -10.66
N VAL A 136 4.96 -10.09 -11.09
CA VAL A 136 3.99 -10.85 -10.29
C VAL A 136 4.63 -11.39 -9.02
N ALA A 137 5.80 -12.04 -9.12
CA ALA A 137 6.51 -12.54 -7.96
C ALA A 137 6.82 -11.43 -6.94
N ALA A 138 7.22 -10.24 -7.39
CA ALA A 138 7.44 -9.10 -6.52
C ALA A 138 6.15 -8.59 -5.86
N ALA A 139 5.05 -8.51 -6.61
CA ALA A 139 3.74 -8.15 -6.07
C ALA A 139 3.30 -9.16 -4.98
N GLU A 140 3.50 -10.46 -5.20
CA GLU A 140 3.24 -11.50 -4.21
C GLU A 140 4.09 -11.33 -2.94
N ARG A 141 5.36 -10.94 -3.07
CA ARG A 141 6.21 -10.61 -1.91
C ARG A 141 5.63 -9.45 -1.09
N VAL A 142 5.09 -8.42 -1.75
CA VAL A 142 4.41 -7.32 -1.05
C VAL A 142 3.13 -7.81 -0.40
N PHE A 143 2.28 -8.58 -1.08
CA PHE A 143 1.06 -9.14 -0.48
C PHE A 143 1.35 -10.02 0.75
N MET A 144 2.43 -10.80 0.71
CA MET A 144 2.87 -11.58 1.88
C MET A 144 3.30 -10.70 3.04
N LEU A 145 4.00 -9.58 2.80
CA LEU A 145 4.39 -8.63 3.84
C LEU A 145 3.17 -8.07 4.59
N TYR A 146 2.16 -7.64 3.85
CA TYR A 146 0.89 -7.18 4.43
C TYR A 146 0.19 -8.29 5.21
N LYS A 147 0.17 -9.54 4.70
CA LYS A 147 -0.40 -10.67 5.43
C LYS A 147 0.34 -10.96 6.74
N GLN A 148 1.66 -10.77 6.79
CA GLN A 148 2.46 -10.93 8.01
C GLN A 148 2.26 -9.79 9.00
N ALA A 149 1.83 -8.62 8.52
CA ALA A 149 1.60 -7.44 9.33
C ALA A 149 0.21 -7.40 9.99
N ALA A 150 -0.78 -8.03 9.35
CA ALA A 150 -2.16 -8.19 9.80
C ALA A 150 -2.30 -9.13 11.01
#